data_AF-A0A3N4ICU4-F1
#
_entry.id   AF-A0A3N4ICU4-F1
#
_cell.length_a   1.000
_cell.length_b   1.000
_cell.length_c   1.000
_cell.angle_alpha   90.00
_cell.angle_beta   90.00
_cell.angle_gamma   90.00
#
_symmetry.space_group_name_H-M   'P 1'
#
loop_
_entity.id
_entity.type
_entity.pdbx_description
1 polymer ?
#
loop_
_entity_poly.entity_id
_entity_poly.type
_entity_poly.pdbx_seq_one_letter_code
_entity_poly.pdbx_strand_id
1 'polypeptide(L)'
;MSLCTSATLQTTGLTAFKAISSTCARPVILSTAHLLAQRHAHKTAARQFSTTRVSGSPALTKGQEKVLTQEQIREIKFKEESWPHPVYTPEQMSAIKIAHRSCKDWSDWVALAAVRLMRTSYDLATGYRHPKKLPNGEEKPVLFKMTPERWLARFIFLESVAGVFGMVGGAIRHLHSLRRLRRDNGWIESLLEEAYNERMHLLTFLKLRTPGLFMRTMILGAQGVVYNGFFLAYLISPKTCHRFVGYLEEEAVITYTRAIEDLEAGKLKEWETLAAPEIAKKYWKMGDNATMKDLLYYIRADEAKHREVNHTLANLHQDDFNPYKEIEGGVAATSNGQGMGVRPTKDLGSCVTNPLGFEREHALKHAQGVIHA
;
A
#
# COMPACT_ATOMS: atom_id res chain seq x y z
N MET A 1 -40.03 -54.29 18.79
CA MET A 1 -40.82 -53.60 19.85
C MET A 1 -39.81 -52.79 20.67
N SER A 2 -39.82 -51.45 20.60
CA SER A 2 -40.58 -50.53 21.50
C SER A 2 -40.13 -50.70 22.97
N LEU A 3 -39.71 -49.69 23.74
CA LEU A 3 -40.01 -48.24 23.80
C LEU A 3 -38.71 -47.44 24.13
N CYS A 4 -38.51 -46.12 23.93
CA CYS A 4 -39.36 -44.91 23.94
C CYS A 4 -39.65 -44.31 25.35
N THR A 5 -39.86 -42.97 25.40
CA THR A 5 -40.02 -42.04 26.55
C THR A 5 -38.74 -41.73 27.36
N SER A 6 -38.30 -40.50 27.63
CA SER A 6 -38.84 -39.10 27.66
C SER A 6 -39.61 -38.71 28.92
N ALA A 7 -39.10 -37.69 29.64
CA ALA A 7 -39.79 -36.63 30.43
C ALA A 7 -38.95 -36.19 31.66
N THR A 8 -39.11 -35.03 32.31
CA THR A 8 -39.44 -33.63 31.90
C THR A 8 -38.98 -32.71 33.04
N LEU A 9 -38.72 -31.43 32.74
CA LEU A 9 -38.46 -30.34 33.68
C LEU A 9 -39.53 -30.20 34.79
N GLN A 10 -39.15 -29.67 35.96
CA GLN A 10 -40.10 -28.93 36.80
C GLN A 10 -39.46 -27.70 37.45
N THR A 11 -40.09 -26.56 37.23
CA THR A 11 -39.79 -25.24 37.80
C THR A 11 -40.67 -24.98 39.02
N THR A 12 -40.12 -24.26 40.02
CA THR A 12 -40.92 -23.57 41.04
C THR A 12 -40.37 -22.17 41.26
N GLY A 13 -41.26 -21.18 41.37
CA GLY A 13 -40.92 -19.82 41.73
C GLY A 13 -42.09 -19.17 42.47
N LEU A 14 -41.79 -18.19 43.34
CA LEU A 14 -42.69 -17.22 43.97
C LEU A 14 -41.75 -16.16 44.60
N THR A 15 -41.80 -14.84 44.33
CA THR A 15 -42.78 -13.81 44.77
C THR A 15 -43.07 -13.83 46.29
N ALA A 16 -43.10 -12.72 47.06
CA ALA A 16 -42.90 -11.29 46.74
C ALA A 16 -42.87 -10.35 47.99
N PHE A 17 -42.27 -9.15 47.81
CA PHE A 17 -42.61 -7.81 48.39
C PHE A 17 -42.56 -7.42 49.90
N LYS A 18 -42.11 -6.15 50.12
CA LYS A 18 -42.39 -5.16 51.21
C LYS A 18 -41.72 -5.40 52.60
N ALA A 19 -41.32 -4.38 53.39
CA ALA A 19 -41.28 -2.92 53.22
C ALA A 19 -40.44 -2.19 54.32
N ILE A 20 -39.86 -1.00 54.00
CA ILE A 20 -39.88 0.33 54.71
C ILE A 20 -39.56 0.33 56.25
N SER A 21 -38.66 1.13 56.87
CA SER A 21 -38.49 2.61 56.81
C SER A 21 -37.16 3.20 57.39
N SER A 22 -36.79 4.41 56.93
CA SER A 22 -36.27 5.62 57.66
C SER A 22 -35.16 5.55 58.75
N THR A 23 -34.25 6.53 58.99
CA THR A 23 -34.22 8.01 58.79
C THR A 23 -32.78 8.57 58.54
N CYS A 24 -32.47 9.87 58.35
CA CYS A 24 -32.98 10.95 57.47
C CYS A 24 -32.40 12.36 57.85
N ALA A 25 -31.15 12.70 57.50
CA ALA A 25 -30.60 14.08 57.64
C ALA A 25 -29.30 14.29 56.82
N ARG A 26 -29.00 15.46 56.20
CA ARG A 26 -29.77 16.66 55.82
C ARG A 26 -28.97 17.38 54.71
N PRO A 27 -29.60 18.00 53.68
CA PRO A 27 -28.89 18.88 52.73
C PRO A 27 -28.82 20.32 53.24
N VAL A 28 -27.79 21.07 52.82
CA VAL A 28 -27.71 22.52 53.04
C VAL A 28 -28.22 23.25 51.79
N ILE A 29 -29.26 24.06 51.97
CA ILE A 29 -29.76 25.04 51.00
C ILE A 29 -29.45 26.42 51.58
N LEU A 30 -28.97 27.35 50.76
CA LEU A 30 -29.07 28.78 51.03
C LEU A 30 -29.69 29.48 49.81
N SER A 31 -30.51 30.50 50.06
CA SER A 31 -31.54 30.97 49.12
C SER A 31 -31.36 32.42 48.67
N THR A 32 -31.49 32.64 47.35
CA THR A 32 -32.15 33.77 46.67
C THR A 32 -31.94 35.24 47.11
N ALA A 33 -31.31 36.04 46.23
CA ALA A 33 -31.76 37.34 45.70
C ALA A 33 -30.75 37.80 44.61
N HIS A 34 -31.05 38.56 43.54
CA HIS A 34 -32.30 39.14 43.03
C HIS A 34 -32.21 39.29 41.49
N LEU A 35 -33.31 39.65 40.82
CA LEU A 35 -33.38 39.81 39.35
C LEU A 35 -32.57 41.00 38.82
N LEU A 36 -31.75 40.80 37.78
CA LEU A 36 -31.48 41.80 36.75
C LEU A 36 -31.45 41.13 35.37
N ALA A 37 -32.47 41.40 34.55
CA ALA A 37 -32.58 40.85 33.21
C ALA A 37 -31.84 41.73 32.18
N GLN A 38 -30.58 41.40 31.88
CA GLN A 38 -29.92 41.92 30.67
C GLN A 38 -30.07 40.94 29.51
N ARG A 39 -30.80 41.38 28.47
CA ARG A 39 -30.91 40.67 27.19
C ARG A 39 -29.57 40.75 26.44
N HIS A 40 -28.70 39.75 26.62
CA HIS A 40 -27.61 39.50 25.67
C HIS A 40 -28.07 38.53 24.58
N ALA A 41 -28.15 39.05 23.35
CA ALA A 41 -28.48 38.25 22.18
C ALA A 41 -27.41 37.17 21.95
N HIS A 42 -27.85 35.94 21.69
CA HIS A 42 -26.97 34.86 21.21
C HIS A 42 -26.24 35.32 19.95
N LYS A 43 -24.91 35.46 20.04
CA LYS A 43 -24.03 35.44 18.87
C LYS A 43 -23.31 34.10 18.84
N THR A 44 -23.68 33.28 17.86
CA THR A 44 -22.96 32.06 17.53
C THR A 44 -21.50 32.40 17.22
N ALA A 45 -20.57 31.81 17.97
CA ALA A 45 -19.14 31.97 17.73
C ALA A 45 -18.72 31.17 16.49
N ALA A 46 -19.00 31.72 15.31
CA ALA A 46 -18.46 31.21 14.05
C ALA A 46 -16.92 31.32 14.09
N ARG A 47 -16.23 30.20 13.85
CA ARG A 47 -14.77 30.18 13.72
C ARG A 47 -14.37 31.04 12.53
N GLN A 48 -13.80 32.22 12.80
CA GLN A 48 -13.30 33.11 11.75
C GLN A 48 -12.01 32.54 11.15
N PHE A 49 -12.14 31.76 10.08
CA PHE A 49 -11.06 31.66 9.11
C PHE A 49 -10.91 33.03 8.44
N SER A 50 -9.78 33.70 8.70
CA SER A 50 -9.48 34.99 8.10
C SER A 50 -9.20 34.82 6.61
N THR A 51 -10.21 35.09 5.77
CA THR A 51 -10.00 35.40 4.36
C THR A 51 -9.89 36.91 4.24
N THR A 52 -8.67 37.41 4.03
CA THR A 52 -8.41 38.84 3.86
C THR A 52 -9.12 39.36 2.62
N ARG A 53 -10.25 40.06 2.79
CA ARG A 53 -10.88 40.82 1.70
C ARG A 53 -10.02 42.03 1.38
N VAL A 54 -9.45 42.05 0.18
CA VAL A 54 -8.83 43.25 -0.39
C VAL A 54 -9.93 44.25 -0.73
N SER A 55 -9.84 45.47 -0.19
CA SER A 55 -10.78 46.56 -0.40
C SER A 55 -10.02 47.87 -0.60
N GLY A 56 -10.08 48.44 -1.80
CA GLY A 56 -9.64 49.81 -2.09
C GLY A 56 -8.14 49.99 -2.30
N SER A 57 -7.71 50.12 -3.55
CA SER A 57 -6.33 50.47 -3.94
C SER A 57 -5.98 51.93 -3.57
N PRO A 58 -4.68 52.27 -3.51
CA PRO A 58 -4.08 52.87 -4.71
C PRO A 58 -2.92 52.04 -5.27
N ALA A 59 -2.64 52.24 -6.56
CA ALA A 59 -1.78 51.42 -7.41
C ALA A 59 -0.41 51.05 -6.80
N LEU A 60 -0.33 49.84 -6.22
CA LEU A 60 0.92 49.12 -6.01
C LEU A 60 1.11 48.15 -7.17
N THR A 61 2.31 48.17 -7.74
CA THR A 61 2.71 47.43 -8.94
C THR A 61 2.45 45.93 -8.80
N LYS A 62 2.03 45.30 -9.91
CA LYS A 62 1.84 43.85 -10.03
C LYS A 62 3.01 43.12 -9.37
N GLY A 63 2.73 42.41 -8.26
CA GLY A 63 3.68 41.47 -7.70
C GLY A 63 4.06 40.48 -8.79
N GLN A 64 5.36 40.43 -9.11
CA GLN A 64 5.86 39.50 -10.12
C GLN A 64 5.76 38.09 -9.55
N GLU A 65 4.68 37.40 -9.92
CA GLU A 65 4.65 35.94 -9.86
C GLU A 65 5.84 35.46 -10.73
N LYS A 66 6.88 34.94 -10.08
CA LYS A 66 8.03 34.34 -10.77
C LYS A 66 7.58 33.02 -11.39
N VAL A 67 6.89 33.12 -12.52
CA VAL A 67 6.67 32.00 -13.43
C VAL A 67 8.05 31.56 -13.91
N LEU A 68 8.54 30.45 -13.35
CA LEU A 68 9.82 29.85 -13.73
C LEU A 68 9.82 29.61 -15.24
N THR A 69 10.87 30.08 -15.93
CA THR A 69 10.97 29.86 -17.37
C THR A 69 11.10 28.36 -17.67
N GLN A 70 10.78 27.95 -18.90
CA GLN A 70 11.00 26.55 -19.32
C GLN A 70 12.47 26.13 -19.19
N GLU A 71 13.42 27.07 -19.24
CA GLU A 71 14.84 26.82 -18.98
C GLU A 71 15.12 26.65 -17.48
N GLN A 72 14.54 27.47 -16.61
CA GLN A 72 14.64 27.28 -15.16
C GLN A 72 13.98 25.95 -14.71
N ILE A 73 12.87 25.55 -15.34
CA ILE A 73 12.26 24.23 -15.12
C ILE A 73 13.16 23.09 -15.61
N ARG A 74 13.94 23.30 -16.69
CA ARG A 74 14.99 22.36 -17.14
C ARG A 74 16.26 22.39 -16.29
N GLU A 75 16.57 23.49 -15.62
CA GLU A 75 17.67 23.60 -14.65
C GLU A 75 17.32 23.01 -13.28
N ILE A 76 16.02 22.94 -12.91
CA ILE A 76 15.53 22.04 -11.85
C ILE A 76 15.51 20.58 -12.36
N LYS A 77 16.61 20.16 -13.00
CA LYS A 77 17.03 18.77 -13.01
C LYS A 77 17.38 18.42 -11.58
N PHE A 78 16.50 17.65 -10.92
CA PHE A 78 16.84 16.92 -9.70
C PHE A 78 18.17 16.20 -9.93
N LYS A 79 19.23 16.72 -9.30
CA LYS A 79 20.62 16.39 -9.64
C LYS A 79 20.96 14.94 -9.29
N GLU A 80 20.29 14.43 -8.26
CA GLU A 80 20.30 13.05 -7.79
C GLU A 80 18.85 12.63 -7.48
N GLU A 81 18.53 11.36 -7.68
CA GLU A 81 17.20 10.80 -7.35
C GLU A 81 17.18 10.43 -5.86
N SER A 82 16.13 10.83 -5.13
CA SER A 82 16.06 10.61 -3.67
C SER A 82 16.11 9.14 -3.26
N TRP A 83 15.66 8.24 -4.14
CA TRP A 83 15.76 6.79 -4.01
C TRP A 83 16.21 6.21 -5.36
N PRO A 84 17.53 6.01 -5.57
CA PRO A 84 18.04 5.47 -6.82
C PRO A 84 17.68 3.98 -6.94
N HIS A 85 17.12 3.59 -8.09
CA HIS A 85 16.68 2.21 -8.33
C HIS A 85 17.88 1.21 -8.34
N PRO A 86 17.75 0.03 -7.69
CA PRO A 86 18.76 -1.03 -7.70
C PRO A 86 18.85 -1.72 -9.07
N VAL A 87 20.05 -1.81 -9.66
CA VAL A 87 20.22 -2.42 -11.00
C VAL A 87 19.90 -3.91 -10.96
N TYR A 88 19.01 -4.35 -11.84
CA TYR A 88 18.59 -5.74 -12.01
C TYR A 88 19.19 -6.36 -13.28
N THR A 89 19.62 -7.61 -13.22
CA THR A 89 20.08 -8.32 -14.43
C THR A 89 18.91 -8.99 -15.16
N PRO A 90 18.98 -9.20 -16.49
CA PRO A 90 17.95 -9.91 -17.25
C PRO A 90 17.68 -11.33 -16.72
N GLU A 91 18.71 -12.01 -16.22
CA GLU A 91 18.63 -13.36 -15.64
C GLU A 91 17.85 -13.33 -14.32
N GLN A 92 18.07 -12.32 -13.48
CA GLN A 92 17.29 -12.14 -12.25
C GLN A 92 15.82 -11.84 -12.56
N MET A 93 15.55 -10.91 -13.48
CA MET A 93 14.18 -10.52 -13.85
C MET A 93 13.40 -11.65 -14.51
N SER A 94 14.05 -12.48 -15.33
CA SER A 94 13.43 -13.64 -15.97
C SER A 94 13.21 -14.80 -14.99
N ALA A 95 14.07 -14.97 -13.98
CA ALA A 95 13.95 -16.00 -12.94
C ALA A 95 12.80 -15.78 -11.93
N ILE A 96 12.14 -14.62 -11.95
CA ILE A 96 10.98 -14.31 -11.08
C ILE A 96 9.82 -15.26 -11.35
N LYS A 97 9.28 -15.82 -10.27
CA LYS A 97 8.14 -16.75 -10.29
C LYS A 97 6.90 -16.14 -9.68
N ILE A 98 5.75 -16.52 -10.23
CA ILE A 98 4.48 -16.47 -9.50
C ILE A 98 4.60 -17.44 -8.33
N ALA A 99 4.36 -16.94 -7.12
CA ALA A 99 4.39 -17.69 -5.88
C ALA A 99 3.20 -17.24 -5.04
N HIS A 100 2.68 -18.13 -4.18
CA HIS A 100 1.55 -17.83 -3.28
C HIS A 100 1.84 -18.30 -1.86
N ARG A 101 1.69 -17.42 -0.87
CA ARG A 101 1.80 -17.74 0.55
C ARG A 101 0.48 -18.27 1.10
N SER A 102 0.45 -19.54 1.51
CA SER A 102 -0.67 -20.10 2.26
C SER A 102 -0.90 -19.34 3.58
N CYS A 103 -2.17 -19.12 3.94
CA CYS A 103 -2.51 -18.47 5.19
C CYS A 103 -2.13 -19.35 6.39
N LYS A 104 -1.28 -18.82 7.28
CA LYS A 104 -0.84 -19.52 8.50
C LYS A 104 -1.64 -19.12 9.74
N ASP A 105 -2.17 -17.90 9.76
CA ASP A 105 -2.92 -17.34 10.89
C ASP A 105 -4.14 -16.50 10.46
N TRP A 106 -4.85 -15.96 11.45
CA TRP A 106 -6.04 -15.12 11.24
C TRP A 106 -5.74 -13.82 10.49
N SER A 107 -4.56 -13.23 10.70
CA SER A 107 -4.14 -12.02 9.98
C SER A 107 -3.94 -12.33 8.50
N ASP A 108 -3.34 -13.48 8.17
CA ASP A 108 -3.20 -13.95 6.79
C ASP A 108 -4.57 -14.19 6.14
N TRP A 109 -5.52 -14.80 6.87
CA TRP A 109 -6.87 -15.06 6.37
C TRP A 109 -7.64 -13.76 6.08
N VAL A 110 -7.62 -12.80 7.02
CA VAL A 110 -8.28 -11.49 6.85
C VAL A 110 -7.65 -10.70 5.69
N ALA A 111 -6.31 -10.70 5.60
CA ALA A 111 -5.60 -10.04 4.51
C ALA A 111 -5.98 -10.63 3.14
N LEU A 112 -5.97 -11.95 2.99
CA LEU A 112 -6.33 -12.61 1.73
C LEU A 112 -7.81 -12.42 1.38
N ALA A 113 -8.70 -12.42 2.37
CA ALA A 113 -10.12 -12.11 2.18
C ALA A 113 -10.32 -10.68 1.66
N ALA A 114 -9.59 -9.70 2.22
CA ALA A 114 -9.64 -8.31 1.77
C ALA A 114 -9.09 -8.13 0.35
N VAL A 115 -7.98 -8.80 -0.02
CA VAL A 115 -7.47 -8.78 -1.41
C VAL A 115 -8.48 -9.38 -2.37
N ARG A 116 -9.10 -10.51 -2.04
CA ARG A 116 -10.16 -11.14 -2.86
C ARG A 116 -11.37 -10.22 -3.02
N LEU A 117 -11.83 -9.57 -1.95
CA LEU A 117 -12.92 -8.61 -1.98
C LEU A 117 -12.58 -7.41 -2.88
N MET A 118 -11.37 -6.84 -2.76
CA MET A 118 -10.96 -5.70 -3.58
C MET A 118 -10.83 -6.09 -5.05
N ARG A 119 -10.26 -7.27 -5.36
CA ARG A 119 -10.21 -7.81 -6.72
C ARG A 119 -11.61 -7.97 -7.31
N THR A 120 -12.53 -8.62 -6.57
CA THR A 120 -13.92 -8.79 -7.02
C THR A 120 -14.63 -7.45 -7.22
N SER A 121 -14.38 -6.46 -6.36
CA SER A 121 -14.93 -5.11 -6.48
C SER A 121 -14.40 -4.38 -7.71
N TYR A 122 -13.09 -4.48 -7.98
CA TYR A 122 -12.46 -3.91 -9.17
C TYR A 122 -12.96 -4.55 -10.46
N ASP A 123 -12.97 -5.89 -10.51
CA ASP A 123 -13.44 -6.66 -11.66
C ASP A 123 -14.92 -6.36 -11.95
N LEU A 124 -15.76 -6.21 -10.91
CA LEU A 124 -17.16 -5.76 -11.03
C LEU A 124 -17.26 -4.32 -11.56
N ALA A 125 -16.54 -3.35 -10.96
CA ALA A 125 -16.62 -1.94 -11.31
C ALA A 125 -16.10 -1.62 -12.73
N THR A 126 -15.14 -2.40 -13.22
CA THR A 126 -14.59 -2.28 -14.58
C THR A 126 -15.33 -3.15 -15.61
N GLY A 127 -16.27 -3.99 -15.18
CA GLY A 127 -16.90 -5.00 -16.03
C GLY A 127 -15.93 -6.10 -16.50
N TYR A 128 -14.71 -6.12 -15.96
CA TYR A 128 -13.69 -7.09 -16.32
C TYR A 128 -14.02 -8.46 -15.73
N ARG A 129 -13.95 -9.50 -16.56
CA ARG A 129 -13.96 -10.90 -16.10
C ARG A 129 -12.81 -11.60 -16.78
N HIS A 130 -12.00 -12.31 -15.99
CA HIS A 130 -11.07 -13.28 -16.55
C HIS A 130 -11.87 -14.50 -17.04
N PRO A 131 -11.93 -14.79 -18.35
CA PRO A 131 -12.41 -16.08 -18.81
C PRO A 131 -11.40 -17.14 -18.37
N LYS A 132 -11.88 -18.20 -17.69
CA LYS A 132 -11.14 -19.46 -17.63
C LYS A 132 -10.87 -19.92 -19.07
N LYS A 133 -9.80 -20.70 -19.30
CA LYS A 133 -9.59 -21.33 -20.61
C LYS A 133 -10.90 -22.05 -21.00
N LEU A 134 -11.47 -21.67 -22.15
CA LEU A 134 -12.64 -22.36 -22.69
C LEU A 134 -12.25 -23.83 -22.92
N PRO A 135 -13.02 -24.82 -22.44
CA PRO A 135 -12.62 -26.23 -22.51
C PRO A 135 -12.31 -26.72 -23.92
N ASN A 136 -12.92 -26.06 -24.92
CA ASN A 136 -12.88 -26.44 -26.32
C ASN A 136 -11.81 -25.69 -27.16
N GLY A 137 -10.98 -24.84 -26.54
CA GLY A 137 -10.00 -24.03 -27.27
C GLY A 137 -10.56 -22.83 -28.03
N GLU A 138 -11.87 -22.55 -27.90
CA GLU A 138 -12.53 -21.39 -28.49
C GLU A 138 -11.89 -20.04 -28.07
N GLU A 139 -11.88 -19.06 -28.98
CA GLU A 139 -11.36 -17.73 -28.68
C GLU A 139 -12.16 -17.03 -27.58
N LYS A 140 -11.47 -16.27 -26.73
CA LYS A 140 -12.09 -15.46 -25.68
C LYS A 140 -13.09 -14.49 -26.33
N PRO A 141 -14.32 -14.34 -25.80
CA PRO A 141 -15.26 -13.31 -26.27
C PRO A 141 -14.59 -11.94 -26.34
N VAL A 142 -14.85 -11.17 -27.41
CA VAL A 142 -14.16 -9.89 -27.70
C VAL A 142 -14.18 -8.94 -26.50
N LEU A 143 -15.27 -8.96 -25.72
CA LEU A 143 -15.42 -8.19 -24.48
C LEU A 143 -14.29 -8.44 -23.46
N PHE A 144 -13.70 -9.63 -23.41
CA PHE A 144 -12.65 -10.04 -22.47
C PHE A 144 -11.24 -10.13 -23.09
N LYS A 145 -11.06 -9.72 -24.35
CA LYS A 145 -9.74 -9.60 -24.96
C LYS A 145 -8.99 -8.42 -24.32
N MET A 146 -7.79 -8.65 -23.81
CA MET A 146 -6.94 -7.56 -23.34
C MET A 146 -6.26 -6.90 -24.53
N THR A 147 -6.36 -5.59 -24.61
CA THR A 147 -5.70 -4.72 -25.60
C THR A 147 -4.68 -3.84 -24.87
N PRO A 148 -3.73 -3.20 -25.58
CA PRO A 148 -2.81 -2.22 -25.01
C PRO A 148 -3.51 -1.18 -24.12
N GLU A 149 -4.63 -0.63 -24.62
CA GLU A 149 -5.47 0.35 -23.93
C GLU A 149 -5.95 -0.18 -22.58
N ARG A 150 -6.44 -1.43 -22.56
CA ARG A 150 -7.05 -2.05 -21.38
C ARG A 150 -6.01 -2.42 -20.34
N TRP A 151 -4.83 -2.86 -20.76
CA TRP A 151 -3.69 -3.05 -19.86
C TRP A 151 -3.25 -1.72 -19.24
N LEU A 152 -3.03 -0.65 -20.03
CA LEU A 152 -2.66 0.67 -19.50
C LEU A 152 -3.72 1.24 -18.57
N ALA A 153 -5.01 1.08 -18.89
CA ALA A 153 -6.09 1.50 -17.99
C ALA A 153 -6.12 0.69 -16.68
N ARG A 154 -5.74 -0.60 -16.71
CA ARG A 154 -5.61 -1.41 -15.51
C ARG A 154 -4.43 -0.95 -14.65
N PHE A 155 -3.24 -0.83 -15.25
CA PHE A 155 -2.03 -0.39 -14.55
C PHE A 155 -2.22 1.02 -13.94
N ILE A 156 -2.54 2.04 -14.74
CA ILE A 156 -2.72 3.43 -14.26
C ILE A 156 -3.72 3.53 -13.09
N PHE A 157 -4.74 2.66 -13.04
CA PHE A 157 -5.62 2.61 -11.88
C PHE A 157 -4.95 1.97 -10.65
N LEU A 158 -4.36 0.78 -10.80
CA LEU A 158 -3.78 0.03 -9.68
C LEU A 158 -2.55 0.75 -9.10
N GLU A 159 -1.61 1.21 -9.93
CA GLU A 159 -0.43 2.00 -9.50
C GLU A 159 -0.83 3.27 -8.74
N SER A 160 -1.97 3.89 -9.10
CA SER A 160 -2.46 5.10 -8.40
C SER A 160 -2.98 4.83 -6.99
N VAL A 161 -3.18 3.56 -6.63
CA VAL A 161 -3.61 3.10 -5.31
C VAL A 161 -2.45 2.42 -4.57
N ALA A 162 -1.61 1.64 -5.25
CA ALA A 162 -0.49 0.90 -4.66
C ALA A 162 0.47 1.81 -3.87
N GLY A 163 0.90 2.93 -4.46
CA GLY A 163 1.76 3.93 -3.81
C GLY A 163 1.17 4.62 -2.55
N VAL A 164 -0.08 4.34 -2.18
CA VAL A 164 -0.67 4.80 -0.92
C VAL A 164 -0.19 3.95 0.27
N PHE A 165 0.04 2.65 0.08
CA PHE A 165 0.25 1.72 1.20
C PHE A 165 1.58 1.97 1.94
N GLY A 166 2.70 1.99 1.21
CA GLY A 166 4.01 2.34 1.76
C GLY A 166 4.04 3.74 2.38
N MET A 167 3.36 4.72 1.76
CA MET A 167 3.28 6.10 2.26
C MET A 167 2.57 6.17 3.62
N VAL A 168 1.43 5.50 3.76
CA VAL A 168 0.67 5.45 5.03
C VAL A 168 1.47 4.70 6.10
N GLY A 169 2.05 3.55 5.77
CA GLY A 169 2.88 2.78 6.71
C GLY A 169 4.09 3.55 7.20
N GLY A 170 4.86 4.14 6.27
CA GLY A 170 6.01 4.99 6.56
C GLY A 170 5.64 6.20 7.42
N ALA A 171 4.54 6.90 7.11
CA ALA A 171 4.07 8.04 7.90
C ALA A 171 3.66 7.66 9.33
N ILE A 172 2.92 6.55 9.51
CA ILE A 172 2.51 6.08 10.85
C ILE A 172 3.72 5.65 11.68
N ARG A 173 4.69 4.94 11.06
CA ARG A 173 5.96 4.56 11.71
C ARG A 173 6.83 5.76 12.05
N HIS A 174 6.91 6.76 11.18
CA HIS A 174 7.60 8.03 11.42
C HIS A 174 7.01 8.76 12.65
N LEU A 175 5.70 8.95 12.69
CA LEU A 175 5.02 9.52 13.85
C LEU A 175 5.13 8.64 15.10
N HIS A 176 5.40 7.33 14.97
CA HIS A 176 5.62 6.42 16.11
C HIS A 176 7.02 6.57 16.70
N SER A 177 8.05 6.64 15.84
CA SER A 177 9.43 6.95 16.20
C SER A 177 9.52 8.29 16.93
N LEU A 178 8.92 9.35 16.36
CA LEU A 178 8.91 10.68 16.96
C LEU A 178 8.24 10.70 18.34
N ARG A 179 7.00 10.20 18.46
CA ARG A 179 6.25 10.27 19.73
C ARG A 179 6.79 9.38 20.85
N ARG A 180 7.63 8.40 20.53
CA ARG A 180 8.33 7.54 21.51
C ARG A 180 9.80 7.90 21.70
N LEU A 181 10.34 8.84 20.93
CA LEU A 181 11.76 9.21 20.91
C LEU A 181 12.69 7.99 20.70
N ARG A 182 12.32 7.10 19.76
CA ARG A 182 13.04 5.85 19.46
C ARG A 182 13.43 5.76 17.98
N ARG A 183 14.53 5.05 17.69
CA ARG A 183 14.84 4.66 16.31
C ARG A 183 13.77 3.71 15.76
N ASP A 184 13.55 3.80 14.45
CA ASP A 184 12.61 2.97 13.69
C ASP A 184 13.25 1.69 13.10
N ASN A 185 14.58 1.64 13.10
CA ASN A 185 15.38 0.50 12.63
C ASN A 185 15.26 0.21 11.11
N GLY A 186 15.03 1.25 10.31
CA GLY A 186 15.24 1.25 8.85
C GLY A 186 14.00 1.02 7.99
N TRP A 187 12.80 1.00 8.58
CA TRP A 187 11.55 0.67 7.90
C TRP A 187 10.85 1.87 7.25
N ILE A 188 10.87 3.05 7.88
CA ILE A 188 10.29 4.28 7.32
C ILE A 188 10.85 4.53 5.92
N GLU A 189 12.16 4.45 5.77
CA GLU A 189 12.82 4.74 4.49
C GLU A 189 12.43 3.73 3.41
N SER A 190 12.40 2.42 3.72
CA SER A 190 11.98 1.40 2.75
C SER A 190 10.52 1.51 2.36
N LEU A 191 9.62 1.88 3.27
CA LEU A 191 8.19 2.07 2.96
C LEU A 191 7.94 3.35 2.14
N LEU A 192 8.75 4.40 2.34
CA LEU A 192 8.71 5.60 1.51
C LEU A 192 9.36 5.36 0.13
N GLU A 193 10.39 4.51 0.06
CA GLU A 193 11.01 4.07 -1.19
C GLU A 193 10.04 3.23 -2.04
N GLU A 194 9.36 2.26 -1.44
CA GLU A 194 8.28 1.48 -2.07
C GLU A 194 7.21 2.42 -2.64
N ALA A 195 6.67 3.34 -1.84
CA ALA A 195 5.70 4.33 -2.30
C ALA A 195 6.22 5.29 -3.39
N TYR A 196 7.53 5.51 -3.46
CA TYR A 196 8.16 6.27 -4.54
C TYR A 196 8.22 5.44 -5.84
N ASN A 197 8.60 4.17 -5.74
CA ASN A 197 8.71 3.23 -6.86
C ASN A 197 7.34 3.00 -7.54
N GLU A 198 6.30 2.69 -6.77
CA GLU A 198 4.90 2.60 -7.22
C GLU A 198 4.45 3.86 -7.99
N ARG A 199 4.86 5.04 -7.51
CA ARG A 199 4.58 6.31 -8.19
C ARG A 199 5.35 6.44 -9.51
N MET A 200 6.54 5.85 -9.63
CA MET A 200 7.29 5.80 -10.88
C MET A 200 6.65 4.83 -11.89
N HIS A 201 6.00 3.75 -11.45
CA HIS A 201 5.14 2.92 -12.30
C HIS A 201 4.02 3.77 -12.92
N LEU A 202 3.23 4.44 -12.05
CA LEU A 202 2.13 5.33 -12.47
C LEU A 202 2.60 6.40 -13.45
N LEU A 203 3.65 7.15 -13.10
CA LEU A 203 4.15 8.26 -13.93
C LEU A 203 4.70 7.77 -15.28
N THR A 204 5.21 6.53 -15.34
CA THR A 204 5.63 5.89 -16.59
C THR A 204 4.43 5.55 -17.47
N PHE A 205 3.42 4.85 -16.95
CA PHE A 205 2.23 4.50 -17.75
C PHE A 205 1.44 5.74 -18.20
N LEU A 206 1.47 6.84 -17.42
CA LEU A 206 0.91 8.12 -17.82
C LEU A 206 1.61 8.79 -19.02
N LYS A 207 2.83 8.36 -19.40
CA LYS A 207 3.45 8.75 -20.69
C LYS A 207 2.88 8.00 -21.88
N LEU A 208 2.32 6.81 -21.66
CA LEU A 208 1.74 5.96 -22.71
C LEU A 208 0.24 6.20 -22.87
N ARG A 209 -0.47 6.57 -21.79
CA ARG A 209 -1.91 6.85 -21.83
C ARG A 209 -2.33 7.95 -20.85
N THR A 210 -3.06 8.94 -21.36
CA THR A 210 -3.77 9.92 -20.53
C THR A 210 -5.12 9.37 -20.04
N PRO A 211 -5.43 9.39 -18.73
CA PRO A 211 -6.72 8.95 -18.21
C PRO A 211 -7.83 10.00 -18.45
N GLY A 212 -9.00 9.53 -18.89
CA GLY A 212 -10.19 10.36 -19.06
C GLY A 212 -10.82 10.79 -17.72
N LEU A 213 -11.80 11.71 -17.78
CA LEU A 213 -12.44 12.29 -16.59
C LEU A 213 -13.01 11.22 -15.64
N PHE A 214 -13.77 10.25 -16.17
CA PHE A 214 -14.34 9.15 -15.38
C PHE A 214 -13.27 8.39 -14.57
N MET A 215 -12.17 8.02 -15.22
CA MET A 215 -11.07 7.31 -14.56
C MET A 215 -10.41 8.17 -13.47
N ARG A 216 -10.21 9.47 -13.72
CA ARG A 216 -9.68 10.41 -12.73
C ARG A 216 -10.60 10.56 -11.51
N THR A 217 -11.92 10.60 -11.71
CA THR A 217 -12.91 10.61 -10.63
C THR A 217 -12.88 9.30 -9.84
N MET A 218 -12.77 8.14 -10.50
CA MET A 218 -12.63 6.86 -9.81
C MET A 218 -11.33 6.79 -8.99
N ILE A 219 -10.19 7.27 -9.51
CA ILE A 219 -8.92 7.31 -8.78
C ILE A 219 -9.05 8.17 -7.51
N LEU A 220 -9.65 9.36 -7.62
CA LEU A 220 -9.88 10.24 -6.46
C LEU A 220 -10.76 9.57 -5.39
N GLY A 221 -11.85 8.91 -5.81
CA GLY A 221 -12.73 8.16 -4.90
C GLY A 221 -12.02 6.95 -4.26
N ALA A 222 -11.27 6.19 -5.04
CA ALA A 222 -10.51 5.03 -4.59
C ALA A 222 -9.41 5.44 -3.58
N GLN A 223 -8.63 6.48 -3.87
CA GLN A 223 -7.65 7.03 -2.93
C GLN A 223 -8.32 7.51 -1.65
N GLY A 224 -9.47 8.20 -1.74
CA GLY A 224 -10.23 8.65 -0.56
C GLY A 224 -10.66 7.50 0.35
N VAL A 225 -11.13 6.38 -0.21
CA VAL A 225 -11.52 5.18 0.56
C VAL A 225 -10.31 4.42 1.07
N VAL A 226 -9.35 4.11 0.19
CA VAL A 226 -8.19 3.26 0.51
C VAL A 226 -7.25 3.94 1.50
N TYR A 227 -6.95 5.23 1.35
CA TYR A 227 -6.10 5.96 2.30
C TYR A 227 -6.67 5.90 3.72
N ASN A 228 -7.95 6.26 3.90
CA ASN A 228 -8.57 6.31 5.21
C ASN A 228 -8.79 4.90 5.80
N GLY A 229 -9.24 3.94 4.98
CA GLY A 229 -9.43 2.56 5.40
C GLY A 229 -8.12 1.88 5.81
N PHE A 230 -7.07 2.03 5.01
CA PHE A 230 -5.76 1.46 5.31
C PHE A 230 -5.07 2.19 6.48
N PHE A 231 -5.21 3.52 6.61
CA PHE A 231 -4.73 4.26 7.78
C PHE A 231 -5.32 3.72 9.08
N LEU A 232 -6.64 3.54 9.14
CA LEU A 232 -7.32 2.98 10.32
C LEU A 232 -6.92 1.51 10.55
N ALA A 233 -6.85 0.70 9.50
CA ALA A 233 -6.41 -0.70 9.60
C ALA A 233 -4.96 -0.82 10.11
N TYR A 234 -4.06 0.08 9.68
CA TYR A 234 -2.66 0.07 10.06
C TYR A 234 -2.46 0.52 11.51
N LEU A 235 -3.30 1.43 12.03
CA LEU A 235 -3.31 1.75 13.46
C LEU A 235 -3.75 0.55 14.34
N ILE A 236 -4.57 -0.35 13.81
CA ILE A 236 -5.08 -1.54 14.52
C ILE A 236 -4.10 -2.72 14.38
N SER A 237 -3.63 -3.02 13.17
CA SER A 237 -2.76 -4.16 12.87
C SER A 237 -1.84 -3.90 11.66
N PRO A 238 -0.63 -3.36 11.88
CA PRO A 238 0.39 -3.23 10.84
C PRO A 238 0.72 -4.58 10.18
N LYS A 239 0.74 -5.67 10.97
CA LYS A 239 0.98 -7.03 10.48
C LYS A 239 -0.04 -7.44 9.41
N THR A 240 -1.33 -7.19 9.65
CA THR A 240 -2.39 -7.49 8.69
C THR A 240 -2.28 -6.62 7.44
N CYS A 241 -1.91 -5.35 7.61
CA CYS A 241 -1.69 -4.43 6.50
C CYS A 241 -0.52 -4.86 5.60
N HIS A 242 0.64 -5.19 6.16
CA HIS A 242 1.78 -5.69 5.36
C HIS A 242 1.50 -7.06 4.73
N ARG A 243 0.74 -7.94 5.39
CA ARG A 243 0.33 -9.19 4.73
C ARG A 243 -0.65 -8.93 3.58
N PHE A 244 -1.55 -7.97 3.72
CA PHE A 244 -2.47 -7.54 2.66
C PHE A 244 -1.71 -7.00 1.45
N VAL A 245 -0.75 -6.10 1.65
CA VAL A 245 0.14 -5.59 0.58
C VAL A 245 0.90 -6.73 -0.08
N GLY A 246 1.53 -7.62 0.69
CA GLY A 246 2.22 -8.79 0.12
C GLY A 246 1.32 -9.69 -0.75
N TYR A 247 0.02 -9.83 -0.41
CA TYR A 247 -0.96 -10.52 -1.25
C TYR A 247 -1.45 -9.70 -2.46
N LEU A 248 -1.39 -8.37 -2.43
CA LEU A 248 -1.59 -7.56 -3.63
C LEU A 248 -0.45 -7.76 -4.62
N GLU A 249 0.78 -7.81 -4.13
CA GLU A 249 1.94 -7.88 -5.01
C GLU A 249 2.12 -9.29 -5.59
N GLU A 250 1.61 -10.34 -4.94
CA GLU A 250 1.34 -11.64 -5.58
C GLU A 250 0.44 -11.49 -6.83
N GLU A 251 -0.65 -10.73 -6.73
CA GLU A 251 -1.56 -10.47 -7.86
C GLU A 251 -0.98 -9.48 -8.88
N ALA A 252 -0.11 -8.55 -8.47
CA ALA A 252 0.62 -7.66 -9.36
C ALA A 252 1.63 -8.45 -10.22
N VAL A 253 2.46 -9.31 -9.61
CA VAL A 253 3.36 -10.25 -10.33
C VAL A 253 2.58 -11.14 -11.30
N ILE A 254 1.41 -11.65 -10.92
CA ILE A 254 0.52 -12.42 -11.81
C ILE A 254 0.01 -11.54 -12.97
N THR A 255 -0.38 -10.30 -12.68
CA THR A 255 -0.93 -9.34 -13.66
C THR A 255 0.12 -8.98 -14.71
N TYR A 256 1.34 -8.63 -14.29
CA TYR A 256 2.44 -8.31 -15.21
C TYR A 256 2.96 -9.52 -15.98
N THR A 257 3.04 -10.70 -15.35
CA THR A 257 3.40 -11.94 -16.08
C THR A 257 2.40 -12.20 -17.22
N ARG A 258 1.10 -12.03 -17.00
CA ARG A 258 0.08 -12.19 -18.06
C ARG A 258 0.16 -11.14 -19.16
N ALA A 259 0.56 -9.90 -18.83
CA ALA A 259 0.78 -8.87 -19.84
C ALA A 259 1.99 -9.19 -20.73
N ILE A 260 3.07 -9.72 -20.15
CA ILE A 260 4.23 -10.25 -20.88
C ILE A 260 3.82 -11.45 -21.74
N GLU A 261 3.07 -12.42 -21.21
CA GLU A 261 2.54 -13.58 -21.98
C GLU A 261 1.61 -13.17 -23.14
N ASP A 262 0.83 -12.09 -22.99
CA ASP A 262 0.00 -11.55 -24.06
C ASP A 262 0.84 -10.80 -25.12
N LEU A 263 1.93 -10.15 -24.72
CA LEU A 263 2.88 -9.51 -25.63
C LEU A 263 3.70 -10.54 -26.42
N GLU A 264 4.32 -11.51 -25.75
CA GLU A 264 5.16 -12.54 -26.37
C GLU A 264 4.37 -13.49 -27.30
N ALA A 265 3.06 -13.63 -27.06
CA ALA A 265 2.15 -14.34 -27.96
C ALA A 265 1.62 -13.49 -29.13
N GLY A 266 2.18 -12.30 -29.39
CA GLY A 266 1.81 -11.43 -30.52
C GLY A 266 0.39 -10.84 -30.45
N LYS A 267 -0.22 -10.81 -29.25
CA LYS A 267 -1.59 -10.30 -29.07
C LYS A 267 -1.64 -8.78 -28.93
N LEU A 268 -0.50 -8.16 -28.62
CA LEU A 268 -0.33 -6.74 -28.31
C LEU A 268 0.62 -6.09 -29.33
N LYS A 269 0.28 -6.15 -30.63
CA LYS A 269 1.13 -5.73 -31.75
C LYS A 269 1.75 -4.33 -31.59
N GLU A 270 0.99 -3.40 -31.04
CA GLU A 270 1.43 -2.01 -30.79
C GLU A 270 2.56 -1.89 -29.77
N TRP A 271 2.84 -2.94 -28.98
CA TRP A 271 3.88 -2.98 -27.97
C TRP A 271 5.15 -3.73 -28.39
N GLU A 272 5.09 -4.51 -29.48
CA GLU A 272 6.22 -5.35 -29.93
C GLU A 272 7.48 -4.54 -30.24
N THR A 273 7.30 -3.31 -30.76
CA THR A 273 8.38 -2.37 -31.12
C THR A 273 8.31 -1.04 -30.36
N LEU A 274 7.41 -0.92 -29.38
CA LEU A 274 7.23 0.31 -28.61
C LEU A 274 8.43 0.54 -27.69
N ALA A 275 9.11 1.67 -27.84
CA ALA A 275 10.19 2.08 -26.95
C ALA A 275 9.66 2.38 -25.53
N ALA A 276 10.43 2.03 -24.51
CA ALA A 276 10.14 2.42 -23.14
C ALA A 276 10.17 3.97 -23.00
N PRO A 277 9.28 4.58 -22.19
CA PRO A 277 9.33 6.03 -21.95
C PRO A 277 10.65 6.49 -21.32
N GLU A 278 11.13 7.68 -21.68
CA GLU A 278 12.40 8.23 -21.17
C GLU A 278 12.47 8.36 -19.64
N ILE A 279 11.31 8.57 -18.98
CA ILE A 279 11.22 8.54 -17.51
C ILE A 279 11.59 7.16 -16.93
N ALA A 280 11.19 6.09 -17.64
CA ALA A 280 11.50 4.72 -17.26
C ALA A 280 12.96 4.39 -17.50
N LYS A 281 13.48 4.70 -18.70
CA LYS A 281 14.88 4.47 -19.05
C LYS A 281 15.82 5.12 -18.04
N LYS A 282 15.53 6.36 -17.61
CA LYS A 282 16.30 7.03 -16.58
C LYS A 282 16.20 6.33 -15.22
N TYR A 283 14.99 6.06 -14.73
CA TYR A 283 14.76 5.52 -13.39
C TYR A 283 15.34 4.11 -13.21
N TRP A 284 14.97 3.17 -14.10
CA TRP A 284 15.46 1.79 -14.09
C TRP A 284 16.85 1.62 -14.74
N LYS A 285 17.49 2.71 -15.20
CA LYS A 285 18.80 2.71 -15.89
C LYS A 285 18.82 1.74 -17.09
N MET A 286 17.72 1.72 -17.85
CA MET A 286 17.52 0.84 -19.00
C MET A 286 18.40 1.32 -20.17
N GLY A 287 18.81 0.40 -21.06
CA GLY A 287 19.53 0.77 -22.27
C GLY A 287 18.69 1.62 -23.24
N ASP A 288 19.34 2.40 -24.11
CA ASP A 288 18.68 3.37 -25.00
C ASP A 288 17.59 2.75 -25.90
N ASN A 289 17.81 1.51 -26.32
CA ASN A 289 16.92 0.73 -27.19
C ASN A 289 15.86 -0.09 -26.42
N ALA A 290 15.72 0.09 -25.10
CA ALA A 290 14.81 -0.72 -24.30
C ALA A 290 13.33 -0.47 -24.66
N THR A 291 12.57 -1.55 -24.60
CA THR A 291 11.20 -1.67 -25.12
C THR A 291 10.15 -1.71 -24.02
N MET A 292 8.88 -1.65 -24.41
CA MET A 292 7.73 -1.91 -23.54
C MET A 292 7.80 -3.29 -22.88
N LYS A 293 8.38 -4.30 -23.55
CA LYS A 293 8.59 -5.62 -22.96
C LYS A 293 9.56 -5.54 -21.77
N ASP A 294 10.70 -4.87 -21.97
CA ASP A 294 11.74 -4.73 -20.96
C ASP A 294 11.21 -3.94 -19.75
N LEU A 295 10.41 -2.89 -19.99
CA LEU A 295 9.70 -2.15 -18.94
C LEU A 295 8.81 -3.06 -18.08
N LEU A 296 8.02 -3.94 -18.70
CA LEU A 296 7.15 -4.86 -17.97
C LEU A 296 7.96 -5.88 -17.14
N TYR A 297 9.16 -6.27 -17.59
CA TYR A 297 10.07 -7.10 -16.80
C TYR A 297 10.62 -6.37 -15.56
N TYR A 298 11.00 -5.10 -15.68
CA TYR A 298 11.46 -4.27 -14.56
C TYR A 298 10.35 -4.06 -13.53
N ILE A 299 9.16 -3.63 -13.95
CA ILE A 299 8.02 -3.39 -13.05
C ILE A 299 7.63 -4.69 -12.32
N ARG A 300 7.52 -5.82 -13.06
CA ARG A 300 7.27 -7.14 -12.44
C ARG A 300 8.31 -7.51 -11.38
N ALA A 301 9.54 -7.03 -11.52
CA ALA A 301 10.61 -7.27 -10.58
C ALA A 301 10.51 -6.43 -9.31
N ASP A 302 10.09 -5.17 -9.44
CA ASP A 302 9.74 -4.33 -8.31
C ASP A 302 8.56 -4.95 -7.53
N GLU A 303 7.47 -5.37 -8.20
CA GLU A 303 6.36 -6.07 -7.54
C GLU A 303 6.81 -7.34 -6.79
N ALA A 304 7.69 -8.13 -7.42
CA ALA A 304 8.21 -9.34 -6.81
C ALA A 304 9.05 -9.03 -5.56
N LYS A 305 9.69 -7.85 -5.51
CA LYS A 305 10.42 -7.37 -4.34
C LYS A 305 9.48 -6.82 -3.27
N HIS A 306 8.50 -6.00 -3.62
CA HIS A 306 7.49 -5.48 -2.69
C HIS A 306 6.73 -6.62 -2.00
N ARG A 307 6.34 -7.67 -2.75
CA ARG A 307 5.80 -8.94 -2.22
C ARG A 307 6.68 -9.55 -1.13
N GLU A 308 7.96 -9.71 -1.43
CA GLU A 308 8.95 -10.35 -0.55
C GLU A 308 9.15 -9.52 0.74
N VAL A 309 9.33 -8.21 0.60
CA VAL A 309 9.58 -7.27 1.70
C VAL A 309 8.36 -7.19 2.61
N ASN A 310 7.16 -6.99 2.06
CA ASN A 310 5.93 -6.89 2.85
C ASN A 310 5.55 -8.22 3.53
N HIS A 311 5.74 -9.37 2.87
CA HIS A 311 5.55 -10.66 3.53
C HIS A 311 6.55 -10.92 4.66
N THR A 312 7.79 -10.44 4.52
CA THR A 312 8.80 -10.48 5.59
C THR A 312 8.41 -9.57 6.75
N LEU A 313 8.07 -8.31 6.47
CA LEU A 313 7.67 -7.33 7.49
C LEU A 313 6.42 -7.77 8.27
N ALA A 314 5.47 -8.44 7.63
CA ALA A 314 4.32 -9.06 8.31
C ALA A 314 4.69 -10.21 9.28
N ASN A 315 5.89 -10.78 9.19
CA ASN A 315 6.38 -11.79 10.13
C ASN A 315 7.15 -11.17 11.31
N LEU A 316 7.58 -9.90 11.21
CA LEU A 316 8.43 -9.22 12.19
C LEU A 316 7.64 -8.49 13.28
N HIS A 317 8.32 -8.18 14.38
CA HIS A 317 7.83 -7.27 15.42
C HIS A 317 8.12 -5.81 15.02
N GLN A 318 7.35 -4.85 15.54
CA GLN A 318 7.48 -3.44 15.13
C GLN A 318 8.87 -2.85 15.41
N ASP A 319 9.53 -3.29 16.49
CA ASP A 319 10.85 -2.84 16.92
C ASP A 319 12.01 -3.65 16.27
N ASP A 320 11.74 -4.67 15.45
CA ASP A 320 12.78 -5.46 14.76
C ASP A 320 13.49 -4.66 13.65
N PHE A 321 14.78 -4.92 13.44
CA PHE A 321 15.58 -4.28 12.39
C PHE A 321 15.14 -4.69 10.98
N ASN A 322 15.23 -3.77 10.02
CA ASN A 322 14.95 -4.02 8.62
C ASN A 322 16.08 -4.86 7.98
N PRO A 323 15.88 -6.17 7.72
CA PRO A 323 16.96 -7.06 7.29
C PRO A 323 17.48 -6.73 5.88
N TYR A 324 16.77 -5.90 5.12
CA TYR A 324 17.12 -5.43 3.78
C TYR A 324 18.06 -4.22 3.75
N LYS A 325 18.28 -3.57 4.91
CA LYS A 325 19.24 -2.47 5.03
C LYS A 325 20.62 -3.02 5.36
N GLU A 326 21.62 -2.59 4.61
CA GLU A 326 23.01 -2.79 4.96
C GLU A 326 23.33 -2.00 6.23
N ILE A 327 24.10 -2.60 7.14
CA ILE A 327 24.59 -1.97 8.36
C ILE A 327 26.10 -1.80 8.17
N GLU A 328 26.59 -0.57 8.27
CA GLU A 328 28.04 -0.32 8.26
C GLU A 328 28.74 -1.15 9.35
N GLY A 329 29.84 -1.80 8.99
CA GLY A 329 30.56 -2.74 9.87
C GLY A 329 30.07 -4.18 9.83
N GLY A 330 28.90 -4.47 9.24
CA GLY A 330 28.47 -5.85 9.00
C GLY A 330 29.37 -6.54 7.97
N VAL A 331 30.02 -7.63 8.35
CA VAL A 331 30.88 -8.41 7.44
C VAL A 331 30.09 -8.82 6.20
N ALA A 332 30.53 -8.40 5.03
CA ALA A 332 30.10 -8.98 3.77
C ALA A 332 30.58 -10.42 3.73
N ALA A 333 29.74 -11.35 4.17
CA ALA A 333 30.03 -12.78 4.12
C ALA A 333 30.30 -13.16 2.66
N THR A 334 31.57 -13.44 2.36
CA THR A 334 31.98 -13.98 1.07
C THR A 334 31.22 -15.27 0.79
N SER A 335 31.01 -15.59 -0.47
CA SER A 335 30.10 -16.63 -0.97
C SER A 335 30.43 -18.09 -0.57
N ASN A 336 31.35 -18.30 0.37
CA ASN A 336 31.86 -19.61 0.80
C ASN A 336 31.52 -19.96 2.27
N GLY A 337 30.52 -19.32 2.88
CA GLY A 337 30.00 -19.68 4.20
C GLY A 337 29.05 -20.87 4.18
N GLN A 338 29.56 -22.10 4.29
CA GLN A 338 28.72 -23.29 4.46
C GLN A 338 27.84 -23.16 5.73
N GLY A 339 26.52 -23.02 5.55
CA GLY A 339 25.52 -23.11 6.63
C GLY A 339 24.64 -21.87 6.84
N MET A 340 25.01 -20.70 6.30
CA MET A 340 24.11 -19.53 6.28
C MET A 340 23.36 -19.48 4.95
N GLY A 341 22.03 -19.59 5.01
CA GLY A 341 21.16 -19.46 3.83
C GLY A 341 21.18 -18.05 3.23
N VAL A 342 20.51 -17.88 2.08
CA VAL A 342 20.49 -16.61 1.34
C VAL A 342 20.05 -15.45 2.24
N ARG A 343 20.85 -14.38 2.26
CA ARG A 343 20.60 -13.16 3.03
C ARG A 343 19.51 -12.30 2.36
N PRO A 344 18.61 -11.64 3.12
CA PRO A 344 17.76 -10.58 2.60
C PRO A 344 18.61 -9.41 2.06
N THR A 345 18.42 -9.06 0.78
CA THR A 345 19.18 -8.03 0.05
C THR A 345 18.21 -7.03 -0.59
N LYS A 346 18.67 -5.83 -0.95
CA LYS A 346 17.82 -4.88 -1.70
C LYS A 346 17.60 -5.32 -3.16
N ASP A 347 18.49 -6.14 -3.71
CA ASP A 347 18.38 -6.75 -5.04
C ASP A 347 17.37 -7.92 -5.12
N LEU A 348 17.27 -8.52 -6.31
CA LEU A 348 16.39 -9.66 -6.61
C LEU A 348 16.93 -11.04 -6.20
N GLY A 349 18.20 -11.17 -5.78
CA GLY A 349 18.81 -12.47 -5.47
C GLY A 349 18.09 -13.21 -4.33
N SER A 350 17.67 -12.45 -3.31
CA SER A 350 16.79 -12.93 -2.24
C SER A 350 15.36 -13.24 -2.73
N CYS A 351 14.81 -12.46 -3.67
CA CYS A 351 13.47 -12.69 -4.21
C CYS A 351 13.37 -13.98 -5.05
N VAL A 352 14.38 -14.26 -5.89
CA VAL A 352 14.41 -15.47 -6.74
C VAL A 352 14.47 -16.76 -5.90
N THR A 353 15.14 -16.70 -4.75
CA THR A 353 15.36 -17.86 -3.86
C THR A 353 14.30 -17.98 -2.76
N ASN A 354 13.76 -16.88 -2.26
CA ASN A 354 12.72 -16.85 -1.23
C ASN A 354 11.57 -15.87 -1.56
N PRO A 355 10.77 -16.13 -2.61
CA PRO A 355 9.79 -15.19 -3.15
C PRO A 355 8.62 -14.82 -2.22
N LEU A 356 8.46 -15.50 -1.09
CA LEU A 356 7.36 -15.35 -0.13
C LEU A 356 7.78 -14.72 1.21
N GLY A 357 8.96 -14.09 1.22
CA GLY A 357 9.52 -13.40 2.37
C GLY A 357 10.11 -14.33 3.42
N PHE A 358 10.87 -13.74 4.34
CA PHE A 358 11.61 -14.44 5.38
C PHE A 358 10.76 -14.60 6.65
N GLU A 359 10.79 -15.79 7.25
CA GLU A 359 10.27 -15.98 8.61
C GLU A 359 11.17 -15.26 9.63
N ARG A 360 10.59 -14.78 10.73
CA ARG A 360 11.24 -13.86 11.69
C ARG A 360 12.62 -14.31 12.13
N GLU A 361 12.77 -15.58 12.52
CA GLU A 361 14.06 -16.10 12.98
C GLU A 361 15.15 -16.06 11.90
N HIS A 362 14.80 -16.30 10.63
CA HIS A 362 15.76 -16.25 9.53
C HIS A 362 16.12 -14.81 9.18
N ALA A 363 15.13 -13.92 9.11
CA ALA A 363 15.35 -12.48 8.92
C ALA A 363 16.26 -11.88 10.01
N LEU A 364 16.03 -12.23 11.27
CA LEU A 364 16.82 -11.70 12.39
C LEU A 364 18.22 -12.28 12.49
N LYS A 365 18.48 -13.55 12.12
CA LYS A 365 19.86 -14.09 12.09
C LYS A 365 20.80 -13.26 11.22
N HIS A 366 20.30 -12.77 10.08
CA HIS A 366 21.05 -11.90 9.16
C HIS A 366 21.21 -10.45 9.65
N ALA A 367 20.33 -9.98 10.55
CA ALA A 367 20.46 -8.68 11.20
C ALA A 367 21.30 -8.73 12.50
N GLN A 368 21.36 -9.89 13.18
CA GLN A 368 21.98 -10.05 14.49
C GLN A 368 23.47 -10.44 14.45
N GLY A 369 24.00 -10.88 13.30
CA GLY A 369 25.44 -11.06 13.07
C GLY A 369 26.27 -9.76 13.14
N VAL A 370 25.69 -8.67 13.64
CA VAL A 370 26.21 -7.30 13.65
C VAL A 370 26.15 -6.66 15.06
N ILE A 371 25.60 -7.37 16.07
CA ILE A 371 25.45 -6.82 17.45
C ILE A 371 26.56 -7.30 18.40
N HIS A 372 27.42 -8.22 17.96
CA HIS A 372 28.50 -8.82 18.75
C HIS A 372 29.91 -8.65 18.13
N ALA A 373 30.09 -7.63 17.27
CA ALA A 373 31.37 -7.23 16.69
C ALA A 373 31.76 -5.83 17.18
#